data_AF-A0A1W1BQL8-F1
#
_entry.id   AF-A0A1W1BQL8-F1
#
_cell.length_a   1.000
_cell.length_b   1.000
_cell.length_c   1.000
_cell.angle_alpha   90.00
_cell.angle_beta   90.00
_cell.angle_gamma   90.00
#
_symmetry.space_group_name_H-M   'P 1'
#
loop_
_entity.id
_entity.type
_entity.pdbx_description
1 polymer ?
#
loop_
_entity_poly.entity_id
_entity_poly.type
_entity_poly.pdbx_seq_one_letter_code
_entity_poly.pdbx_strand_id
1 'polypeptide(L)' 'MPIGGVLFANAQTISSEGNDISLGDYIEPGAGLGLRFMLQKKTRTNLTLDYGFGNYQSSGLYLRLNETF' A
#
# COMPACT_ATOMS: atom_id res chain seq x y z
N MET A 1 9.44 -21.81 -3.85
CA MET A 1 8.58 -20.95 -3.01
C MET A 1 7.68 -20.16 -3.94
N PRO A 2 6.36 -20.09 -3.75
CA PRO A 2 5.53 -19.23 -4.57
C PRO A 2 5.96 -17.77 -4.35
N ILE A 3 6.12 -17.06 -5.46
CA ILE A 3 6.42 -15.63 -5.52
C ILE A 3 5.25 -14.97 -6.26
N GLY A 4 4.78 -13.85 -5.73
CA GLY A 4 3.69 -13.08 -6.30
C GLY A 4 4.06 -11.61 -6.41
N GLY A 5 3.49 -10.93 -7.40
CA GLY A 5 3.59 -9.49 -7.57
C GLY A 5 2.21 -8.86 -7.58
N VAL A 6 2.10 -7.61 -7.14
CA VAL A 6 0.89 -6.79 -7.24
C VAL A 6 1.28 -5.40 -7.70
N LEU A 7 0.48 -4.83 -8.59
CA LEU A 7 0.44 -3.40 -8.86
C LEU A 7 -0.87 -2.86 -8.31
N PHE A 8 -0.84 -1.69 -7.71
CA PHE A 8 -2.04 -1.04 -7.18
C PHE A 8 -2.04 0.45 -7.53
N ALA A 9 -3.24 0.98 -7.69
CA ALA A 9 -3.48 2.41 -7.84
C ALA A 9 -4.72 2.77 -7.01
N ASN A 10 -4.69 3.92 -6.37
CA ASN A 10 -5.77 4.46 -5.56
C ASN A 10 -5.94 5.95 -5.82
N ALA A 11 -7.10 6.48 -5.47
CA ALA A 11 -7.35 7.90 -5.43
C ALA A 11 -8.16 8.19 -4.17
N GLN A 12 -7.74 9.18 -3.40
CA GLN A 12 -8.41 9.59 -2.16
C GLN A 12 -8.72 11.09 -2.20
N THR A 13 -9.72 11.50 -1.44
CA THR A 13 -10.01 12.92 -1.19
C THR A 13 -10.14 13.12 0.30
N ILE A 14 -9.63 14.23 0.81
CA ILE A 14 -9.63 14.57 2.23
C ILE A 14 -10.28 15.94 2.38
N SER A 15 -11.27 16.02 3.27
CA SER A 15 -11.82 17.30 3.73
C SER A 15 -11.06 17.81 4.96
N SER A 16 -10.88 19.12 5.05
CA SER A 16 -10.23 19.78 6.19
C SER A 16 -10.97 21.07 6.53
N GLU A 17 -11.73 21.06 7.63
CA GLU A 17 -12.45 22.24 8.13
C GLU A 17 -11.51 23.41 8.47
N GLY A 18 -10.27 23.13 8.89
CA GLY A 18 -9.27 24.16 9.19
C GLY A 18 -8.66 24.86 7.96
N ASN A 19 -8.84 24.30 6.76
CA ASN A 19 -8.33 24.85 5.50
C ASN A 19 -9.46 25.14 4.49
N ASP A 20 -10.72 25.05 4.91
CA ASP A 20 -11.92 25.21 4.06
C ASP A 20 -11.92 24.29 2.83
N ILE A 21 -11.44 23.05 3.01
CA ILE A 21 -11.38 22.02 1.95
C ILE A 21 -12.53 21.03 2.15
N SER A 22 -13.41 20.91 1.15
CA SER A 22 -14.51 19.94 1.13
C SER A 22 -14.12 18.64 0.44
N LEU A 23 -14.87 17.56 0.72
CA LEU A 23 -14.70 16.28 0.02
C LEU A 23 -14.97 16.48 -1.47
N GLY A 24 -14.01 16.11 -2.32
CA GLY A 24 -14.11 16.22 -3.77
C GLY A 24 -13.41 17.44 -4.38
N ASP A 25 -12.95 18.41 -3.56
CA ASP A 25 -12.22 19.58 -4.07
C ASP A 25 -10.83 19.20 -4.61
N TYR A 26 -10.17 18.26 -3.93
CA TYR A 26 -8.87 17.75 -4.32
C TYR A 26 -8.86 16.23 -4.34
N ILE A 27 -8.34 15.68 -5.44
CA ILE A 27 -8.10 14.25 -5.61
C ILE A 27 -6.60 14.01 -5.46
N GLU A 28 -6.24 13.18 -4.51
CA GLU A 28 -4.88 12.70 -4.28
C GLU A 28 -4.73 11.28 -4.85
N PRO A 29 -4.23 11.12 -6.09
CA PRO A 29 -3.88 9.82 -6.61
C PRO A 29 -2.63 9.25 -5.91
N GLY A 30 -2.62 7.94 -5.78
CA GLY A 30 -1.50 7.13 -5.32
C GLY A 30 -1.37 5.89 -6.18
N ALA A 31 -0.15 5.38 -6.29
CA ALA A 31 0.14 4.14 -6.98
C ALA A 31 1.29 3.42 -6.30
N GLY A 32 1.44 2.13 -6.58
CA GLY A 32 2.53 1.37 -6.02
C GLY A 32 2.60 -0.04 -6.55
N LEU A 33 3.63 -0.72 -6.07
CA LEU A 33 3.94 -2.08 -6.45
C LEU A 33 4.36 -2.89 -5.24
N GLY A 34 4.11 -4.19 -5.30
CA GLY A 34 4.24 -5.08 -4.18
C GLY A 34 4.80 -6.43 -4.57
N LEU A 35 5.72 -6.94 -3.76
CA LEU A 35 6.27 -8.28 -3.88
C LEU A 35 5.80 -9.14 -2.70
N ARG A 36 5.46 -10.40 -2.99
CA ARG A 36 4.94 -11.37 -2.02
C ARG A 36 5.76 -12.64 -2.10
N PHE A 37 6.22 -13.11 -0.95
CA PHE A 37 7.04 -14.31 -0.82
C PHE A 37 6.47 -15.20 0.28
N MET A 38 6.26 -16.47 -0.01
CA MET A 38 5.99 -17.46 1.04
C MET A 38 7.32 -18.00 1.58
N LEU A 39 7.72 -17.51 2.75
CA LEU A 39 9.00 -17.85 3.39
C LEU A 39 9.03 -19.32 3.83
N GLN A 40 7.95 -19.80 4.44
CA GLN A 40 7.92 -21.16 5.01
C GLN A 40 6.56 -21.81 4.78
N LYS A 41 6.56 -22.96 4.07
CA LYS A 41 5.31 -23.67 3.70
C LYS A 41 4.63 -24.35 4.89
N LYS A 42 5.39 -24.83 5.89
CA LYS A 42 4.84 -25.55 7.05
C LYS A 42 4.01 -24.65 7.97
N THR A 43 4.52 -23.47 8.28
CA THR A 43 3.88 -22.43 9.10
C THR A 43 3.10 -21.41 8.26
N ARG A 44 3.07 -21.61 6.93
CA ARG A 44 2.46 -20.70 5.94
C ARG A 44 2.88 -19.24 6.16
N THR A 45 4.12 -19.01 6.58
CA THR A 45 4.67 -17.66 6.80
C THR A 45 4.81 -16.94 5.46
N ASN A 46 4.15 -15.80 5.32
CA ASN A 46 4.17 -14.96 4.13
C ASN A 46 4.79 -13.59 4.45
N LEU A 47 5.74 -13.17 3.62
CA LEU A 47 6.34 -11.85 3.62
C LEU A 47 5.81 -11.04 2.44
N THR A 48 5.39 -9.81 2.69
CA THR A 48 4.97 -8.84 1.68
C THR A 48 5.79 -7.57 1.84
N LEU A 49 6.27 -7.03 0.71
CA LEU A 49 6.96 -5.75 0.62
C LEU A 49 6.23 -4.92 -0.43
N ASP A 50 5.58 -3.84 -0.01
CA ASP A 50 4.86 -2.93 -0.89
C ASP A 50 5.55 -1.55 -0.86
N TYR A 51 5.84 -0.97 -2.02
CA TYR A 51 6.33 0.39 -2.17
C TYR A 51 5.26 1.23 -2.86
N GLY A 52 4.79 2.26 -2.17
CA GLY A 52 3.78 3.19 -2.65
C GLY A 52 4.33 4.59 -2.81
N PHE A 53 3.82 5.32 -3.79
CA PHE A 53 4.10 6.72 -4.06
C PHE A 53 2.82 7.46 -4.44
N GLY A 54 2.74 8.73 -4.09
CA GLY A 54 1.58 9.59 -4.36
C GLY A 54 1.99 11.04 -4.56
N ASN A 55 1.02 11.94 -4.49
CA ASN A 55 1.25 13.37 -4.64
C ASN A 55 2.18 13.94 -3.54
N TYR A 56 2.72 15.13 -3.81
CA TYR A 56 3.56 15.90 -2.88
C TYR A 56 4.83 15.18 -2.40
N GLN A 57 5.48 14.40 -3.28
CA GLN A 57 6.65 13.57 -2.93
C GLN A 57 6.38 12.54 -1.81
N SER A 58 5.11 12.25 -1.53
CA SER A 58 4.74 11.22 -0.58
C SER A 58 5.11 9.85 -1.13
N SER A 59 5.95 9.12 -0.40
CA SER A 59 6.24 7.73 -0.69
C SER A 59 6.48 6.96 0.60
N GLY A 60 6.25 5.65 0.57
CA GLY A 60 6.33 4.80 1.74
C GLY A 60 6.69 3.37 1.38
N LEU A 61 7.51 2.75 2.22
CA LEU A 61 7.81 1.32 2.17
C LEU A 61 7.03 0.62 3.28
N TYR A 62 6.26 -0.39 2.89
CA TYR A 62 5.43 -1.19 3.78
C TYR A 62 5.91 -2.63 3.78
N LEU A 63 6.13 -3.17 4.98
CA LEU A 63 6.54 -4.55 5.21
C LEU A 63 5.46 -5.26 6.03
N ARG A 64 5.03 -6.43 5.57
CA ARG A 64 4.05 -7.27 6.29
C ARG A 64 4.54 -8.70 6.38
N LEU A 65 4.62 -9.21 7.60
CA LEU A 65 4.86 -10.62 7.91
C LEU A 65 3.57 -11.20 8.48
N ASN A 66 3.00 -12.20 7.81
CA ASN A 66 1.86 -12.96 8.30
C ASN A 66 2.29 -14.39 8.58
N GLU A 67 1.94 -14.90 9.75
CA GLU A 67 2.07 -16.31 10.12
C GLU A 67 0.66 -16.84 10.41
N THR A 68 0.32 -18.00 9.85
CA THR A 68 -0.99 -18.64 10.09
C THR A 68 -0.72 -20.00 10.70
N PHE A 69 -1.15 -20.16 11.95
CA PHE A 69 -0.96 -21.35 12.79
C PHE A 69 -2.04 -22.41 12.56
#